data_AF-A0A453LDN6-F1
#
_entry.id   AF-A0A453LDN6-F1
#
_cell.length_a   1.000
_cell.length_b   1.000
_cell.length_c   1.000
_cell.angle_alpha   90.00
_cell.angle_beta   90.00
_cell.angle_gamma   90.00
#
_symmetry.space_group_name_H-M   'P 1'
#
loop_
_entity.id
_entity.type
_entity.pdbx_description
1 polymer ?
#
loop_
_entity_poly.entity_id
_entity_poly.type
_entity_poly.pdbx_seq_one_letter_code
_entity_poly.pdbx_strand_id
1 'polypeptide(L)'
;MRSKDSNDIVISDVRVAEEIIALDISIHPRHEKQMRAHQLAGFHFLFKNLVSDKPGGTILAHAPGSGKTFMLISFIQSFLAKYPSGRPPVVLPKGILGTWKREFQRWQVEDILLYDLY
;
A
#
# COMPACT_ATOMS: atom_id res chain seq x y z
N MET A 1 -17.37 25.42 -17.24
CA MET A 1 -17.24 25.02 -15.82
C MET A 1 -16.13 23.97 -15.71
N ARG A 2 -14.88 24.40 -15.49
CA ARG A 2 -13.71 23.53 -15.23
C ARG A 2 -12.68 24.41 -14.55
N SER A 3 -12.55 24.29 -13.23
CA SER A 3 -11.46 24.89 -12.44
C SER A 3 -11.45 24.44 -10.96
N LYS A 4 -12.50 23.76 -10.47
CA LYS A 4 -12.59 23.40 -9.05
C LYS A 4 -11.80 22.13 -8.69
N ASP A 5 -11.64 21.20 -9.65
CA ASP A 5 -11.04 19.89 -9.39
C ASP A 5 -9.55 19.93 -9.02
N SER A 6 -8.75 20.83 -9.62
CA SER A 6 -7.30 20.83 -9.39
C SER A 6 -6.90 21.32 -8.00
N ASN A 7 -7.60 22.32 -7.44
CA ASN A 7 -7.29 22.79 -6.09
C ASN A 7 -7.72 21.77 -5.03
N ASP A 8 -8.86 21.10 -5.23
CA ASP A 8 -9.36 20.10 -4.28
C ASP A 8 -8.45 18.86 -4.24
N ILE A 9 -7.91 18.44 -5.39
CA ILE A 9 -6.95 17.32 -5.47
C ILE A 9 -5.67 17.68 -4.69
N VAL A 10 -5.09 18.86 -4.94
CA VAL A 10 -3.86 19.30 -4.27
C VAL A 10 -4.06 19.41 -2.75
N ILE A 11 -5.16 20.01 -2.30
CA ILE A 11 -5.48 20.11 -0.86
C ILE A 11 -5.63 18.72 -0.25
N SER A 12 -6.22 17.77 -0.97
CA SER A 12 -6.40 16.41 -0.48
C SER A 12 -5.07 15.65 -0.36
N ASP A 13 -4.14 15.84 -1.28
CA ASP A 13 -2.82 15.21 -1.24
C ASP A 13 -1.96 15.77 -0.11
N VAL A 14 -2.04 17.08 0.15
CA VAL A 14 -1.35 17.73 1.28
C VAL A 14 -1.82 17.15 2.61
N ARG A 15 -3.13 17.01 2.81
CA ARG A 15 -3.68 16.42 4.06
C ARG A 15 -3.29 14.96 4.25
N VAL A 16 -3.27 14.18 3.17
CA VAL A 16 -2.83 12.78 3.24
C VAL A 16 -1.36 12.71 3.65
N ALA A 17 -0.50 13.57 3.10
CA ALA A 17 0.91 13.63 3.51
C ALA A 17 1.06 14.02 4.99
N GLU A 18 0.29 15.00 5.48
CA GLU A 18 0.27 15.38 6.90
C GLU A 18 -0.18 14.22 7.80
N GLU A 19 -1.21 13.47 7.43
CA GLU A 19 -1.68 12.29 8.17
C GLU A 19 -0.64 11.15 8.16
N ILE A 20 0.01 10.90 7.03
CA ILE A 20 1.10 9.92 6.90
C ILE A 20 2.24 10.27 7.85
N ILE A 21 2.64 11.54 7.88
CA ILE A 21 3.69 12.07 8.77
C ILE A 21 3.25 11.97 10.24
N ALA A 22 2.02 12.39 10.56
CA ALA A 22 1.48 12.34 11.91
C ALA A 22 1.37 10.91 12.45
N LEU A 23 1.04 9.95 11.57
CA LEU A 23 0.94 8.53 11.91
C LEU A 23 2.30 7.83 11.90
N ASP A 24 3.39 8.50 11.52
CA ASP A 24 4.74 7.93 11.41
C ASP A 24 4.76 6.66 10.56
N ILE A 25 3.98 6.67 9.48
CA ILE A 25 3.96 5.59 8.50
C ILE A 25 4.75 6.10 7.30
N SER A 26 5.79 5.36 6.91
CA SER A 26 6.61 5.73 5.76
C SER A 26 6.83 4.55 4.83
N ILE A 27 7.00 4.83 3.53
CA ILE A 27 7.40 3.82 2.56
C ILE A 27 8.86 3.48 2.84
N HIS A 28 9.20 2.20 2.95
CA HIS A 28 10.59 1.83 3.16
C HIS A 28 11.47 2.34 1.99
N PRO A 29 12.65 2.93 2.23
CA PRO A 29 13.46 3.55 1.17
C PRO A 29 13.81 2.63 -0.01
N ARG A 30 13.92 1.31 0.23
CA ARG A 30 14.12 0.31 -0.84
C ARG A 30 12.94 0.25 -1.80
N HIS A 31 11.73 0.40 -1.30
CA HIS A 31 10.51 0.33 -2.10
C HIS A 31 10.23 1.65 -2.80
N GLU A 32 10.43 2.77 -2.11
CA GLU A 32 10.25 4.10 -2.66
C GLU A 32 11.10 4.30 -3.93
N LYS A 33 12.37 3.85 -3.91
CA LYS A 33 13.27 3.88 -5.07
C LYS A 33 12.80 3.05 -6.27
N GLN A 34 11.91 2.09 -6.07
CA GLN A 34 11.41 1.19 -7.10
C GLN A 34 10.00 1.56 -7.56
N MET A 35 9.25 2.32 -6.75
CA MET A 35 7.89 2.71 -7.07
C MET A 35 7.84 3.69 -8.24
N ARG A 36 6.88 3.46 -9.12
CA ARG A 36 6.48 4.42 -10.16
C ARG A 36 5.47 5.41 -9.59
N ALA A 37 5.34 6.57 -10.23
CA ALA A 37 4.43 7.64 -9.76
C ALA A 37 2.99 7.16 -9.52
N HIS A 38 2.45 6.30 -10.38
CA HIS A 38 1.10 5.74 -10.21
C HIS A 38 0.99 4.76 -9.03
N GLN A 39 2.08 4.08 -8.68
CA GLN A 39 2.13 3.19 -7.51
C GLN A 39 2.22 4.01 -6.22
N LEU A 40 2.98 5.11 -6.24
CA LEU A 40 3.03 6.04 -5.11
C LEU A 40 1.65 6.66 -4.83
N ALA A 41 0.96 7.12 -5.88
CA ALA A 41 -0.42 7.58 -5.76
C ALA A 41 -1.35 6.48 -5.24
N GLY A 42 -1.19 5.25 -5.72
CA GLY A 42 -1.93 4.08 -5.22
C GLY A 42 -1.64 3.75 -3.76
N PHE A 43 -0.39 3.90 -3.31
CA PHE A 43 0.00 3.72 -1.91
C PHE A 43 -0.66 4.77 -1.00
N HIS A 44 -0.61 6.06 -1.38
CA HIS A 44 -1.29 7.11 -0.63
C HIS A 44 -2.80 6.90 -0.59
N PHE A 45 -3.39 6.40 -1.70
CA PHE A 45 -4.79 6.03 -1.74
C PHE A 45 -5.13 4.88 -0.79
N LEU A 46 -4.29 3.84 -0.68
CA LEU A 46 -4.47 2.78 0.30
C LEU A 46 -4.45 3.33 1.72
N PHE A 47 -3.45 4.15 2.04
CA PHE A 47 -3.30 4.76 3.37
C PHE A 47 -4.53 5.57 3.78
N LYS A 48 -4.94 6.50 2.90
CA LYS A 48 -6.10 7.37 3.13
C LYS A 48 -7.38 6.59 3.44
N ASN A 49 -7.58 5.44 2.83
CA ASN A 49 -8.84 4.69 2.96
C ASN A 49 -8.80 3.56 4.00
N LEU A 50 -7.61 3.13 4.43
CA LEU A 50 -7.42 1.99 5.33
C LEU A 50 -6.89 2.37 6.72
N VAL A 51 -6.21 3.51 6.86
CA VAL A 51 -5.51 3.88 8.11
C VAL A 51 -5.97 5.23 8.68
N SER A 52 -6.50 6.14 7.86
CA SER A 52 -6.99 7.45 8.32
C SER A 52 -8.14 7.34 9.33
N ASP A 53 -8.50 8.47 9.95
CA ASP A 53 -9.53 8.58 11.00
C ASP A 53 -10.91 8.02 10.64
N LYS A 54 -11.21 7.84 9.34
CA LYS A 54 -12.47 7.27 8.84
C LYS A 54 -12.20 6.12 7.86
N PRO A 55 -11.77 4.95 8.33
CA PRO A 55 -11.48 3.82 7.46
C PRO A 55 -12.77 3.24 6.88
N GLY A 56 -12.75 2.89 5.60
CA GLY A 56 -13.92 2.34 4.89
C GLY A 56 -13.61 1.18 3.94
N GLY A 57 -12.35 1.04 3.51
CA GLY A 57 -11.94 0.04 2.52
C GLY A 57 -11.60 0.65 1.16
N THR A 58 -11.04 -0.16 0.27
CA THR A 58 -10.53 0.31 -1.03
C THR A 58 -10.59 -0.78 -2.09
N ILE A 59 -10.79 -0.37 -3.35
CA ILE A 59 -10.77 -1.25 -4.51
C ILE A 59 -9.65 -0.79 -5.45
N LEU A 60 -8.65 -1.64 -5.66
CA LEU A 60 -7.53 -1.38 -6.57
C LEU A 60 -7.75 -2.08 -7.92
N ALA A 61 -8.48 -1.41 -8.82
CA ALA A 61 -8.85 -1.96 -10.14
C ALA A 61 -7.87 -1.60 -11.28
N HIS A 62 -6.61 -1.31 -10.98
CA HIS A 62 -5.61 -0.99 -12.02
C HIS A 62 -5.38 -2.16 -12.98
N ALA A 63 -4.97 -1.85 -14.22
CA ALA A 63 -4.68 -2.83 -15.27
C ALA A 63 -3.69 -3.93 -14.81
N PRO A 64 -3.76 -5.15 -15.38
CA PRO A 64 -2.73 -6.17 -15.20
C PRO A 64 -1.33 -5.63 -15.53
N GLY A 65 -0.29 -6.10 -14.82
CA GLY A 65 1.09 -5.63 -15.03
C GLY A 65 1.45 -4.29 -14.38
N SER A 66 0.49 -3.54 -13.80
CA SER A 66 0.75 -2.27 -13.10
C SER A 66 1.57 -2.38 -11.80
N GLY A 67 1.91 -3.59 -11.36
CA GLY A 67 2.69 -3.84 -10.14
C GLY A 67 1.91 -3.69 -8.83
N LYS A 68 0.60 -3.96 -8.84
CA LYS A 68 -0.26 -3.94 -7.63
C LYS A 68 0.27 -4.80 -6.48
N THR A 69 0.83 -5.97 -6.80
CA THR A 69 1.37 -6.88 -5.78
C THR A 69 2.53 -6.24 -5.01
N PHE A 70 3.51 -5.66 -5.72
CA PHE A 70 4.60 -4.92 -5.11
C PHE A 70 4.07 -3.77 -4.24
N MET A 71 3.15 -2.97 -4.78
CA MET A 71 2.53 -1.85 -4.05
C MET A 71 1.83 -2.31 -2.75
N LEU A 72 1.10 -3.42 -2.78
CA LEU A 72 0.45 -4.00 -1.60
C LEU A 72 1.46 -4.54 -0.58
N ILE A 73 2.53 -5.21 -1.03
CA ILE A 73 3.59 -5.69 -0.13
C ILE A 73 4.28 -4.51 0.57
N SER A 74 4.55 -3.42 -0.17
CA SER A 74 5.08 -2.19 0.41
C SER A 74 4.14 -1.58 1.45
N PHE A 75 2.84 -1.53 1.15
CA PHE A 75 1.85 -1.06 2.11
C PHE A 75 1.79 -1.93 3.37
N ILE A 76 1.80 -3.26 3.22
CA ILE A 76 1.81 -4.20 4.35
C ILE A 76 3.05 -3.99 5.22
N GLN A 77 4.22 -3.74 4.62
CA GLN A 77 5.44 -3.46 5.38
C GLN A 77 5.35 -2.16 6.16
N SER A 78 4.95 -1.07 5.53
CA SER A 78 4.74 0.21 6.21
C SER A 78 3.71 0.09 7.32
N PHE A 79 2.65 -0.69 7.10
CA PHE A 79 1.63 -0.99 8.10
C PHE A 79 2.20 -1.79 9.28
N LEU A 80 2.97 -2.85 9.03
CA LEU A 80 3.55 -3.70 10.08
C LEU A 80 4.67 -3.00 10.85
N ALA A 81 5.41 -2.09 10.23
CA ALA A 81 6.39 -1.25 10.93
C ALA A 81 5.71 -0.39 11.99
N LYS A 82 4.52 0.15 11.70
CA LYS A 82 3.73 0.93 12.66
C LYS A 82 2.95 0.05 13.64
N TYR A 83 2.44 -1.08 13.18
CA TYR A 83 1.63 -2.02 13.94
C TYR A 83 2.28 -3.41 13.97
N PRO A 84 3.34 -3.64 14.78
CA PRO A 84 4.10 -4.90 14.77
C PRO A 84 3.28 -6.14 15.17
N SER A 85 2.23 -5.93 15.96
CA SER A 85 1.27 -6.99 16.33
C SER A 85 0.23 -7.27 15.25
N GLY A 86 0.23 -6.49 14.17
CA GLY A 86 -0.67 -6.65 13.03
C GLY A 86 -0.50 -8.01 12.34
N ARG A 87 -1.61 -8.52 11.83
CA ARG A 87 -1.68 -9.80 11.11
C ARG A 87 -2.58 -9.66 9.87
N PRO A 88 -2.18 -8.88 8.86
CA PRO A 88 -3.01 -8.62 7.68
C PRO A 88 -3.19 -9.91 6.86
N PRO A 89 -4.43 -10.44 6.70
CA PRO A 89 -4.68 -11.62 5.90
C PRO A 89 -4.66 -11.27 4.41
N VAL A 90 -4.03 -12.12 3.59
CA VAL A 90 -4.05 -11.99 2.12
C VAL A 90 -4.72 -13.23 1.54
N VAL A 91 -5.91 -13.05 0.96
CA VAL A 91 -6.70 -14.13 0.35
C VAL A 91 -6.47 -14.15 -1.16
N LEU A 92 -6.12 -15.31 -1.72
CA LEU A 92 -5.64 -15.46 -3.10
C LEU A 92 -6.18 -16.74 -3.74
N PRO A 93 -6.46 -16.79 -5.05
CA PRO A 93 -6.65 -18.06 -5.73
C PRO A 93 -5.42 -18.98 -5.58
N LYS A 94 -5.63 -20.29 -5.35
CA LYS A 94 -4.53 -21.27 -5.14
C LYS A 94 -3.47 -21.23 -6.24
N GLY A 95 -3.86 -21.01 -7.49
CA GLY A 95 -2.95 -20.95 -8.64
C GLY A 95 -1.94 -19.81 -8.62
N ILE A 96 -2.15 -18.74 -7.84
CA ILE A 96 -1.23 -17.60 -7.77
C ILE A 96 -0.43 -17.52 -6.47
N LEU A 97 -0.63 -18.48 -5.55
CA LEU A 97 0.04 -18.51 -4.25
C LEU A 97 1.57 -18.54 -4.39
N GLY A 98 2.09 -19.38 -5.29
CA GLY A 98 3.54 -19.46 -5.54
C GLY A 98 4.13 -18.16 -6.09
N THR A 99 3.37 -17.42 -6.91
CA THR A 99 3.80 -16.11 -7.42
C THR A 99 3.88 -15.08 -6.29
N TRP A 100 2.87 -15.05 -5.41
CA TRP A 100 2.88 -14.14 -4.26
C TRP A 100 3.99 -14.46 -3.26
N LYS A 101 4.26 -15.74 -2.97
CA LYS A 101 5.40 -16.13 -2.12
C LYS A 101 6.74 -15.61 -2.66
N ARG A 102 6.97 -15.72 -3.98
CA ARG A 102 8.18 -15.18 -4.63
C ARG A 102 8.24 -13.66 -4.56
N GLU A 103 7.12 -12.97 -4.79
CA GLU A 103 7.07 -11.51 -4.66
C GLU A 103 7.33 -11.04 -3.22
N PHE A 104 6.75 -11.71 -2.22
CA PHE A 104 7.05 -11.42 -0.81
C PHE A 104 8.53 -11.64 -0.51
N GLN A 105 9.11 -12.78 -0.90
CA GLN A 105 10.54 -13.04 -0.69
C GLN A 105 11.42 -12.00 -1.39
N ARG A 106 11.03 -11.55 -2.59
CA ARG A 106 11.74 -10.52 -3.35
C ARG A 106 11.67 -9.15 -2.69
N TRP A 107 10.52 -8.78 -2.12
CA TRP A 107 10.25 -7.42 -1.66
C TRP A 107 10.27 -7.26 -0.14
N GLN A 108 10.36 -8.34 0.64
CA GLN A 108 10.53 -8.27 2.08
C GLN A 108 11.82 -7.52 2.44
N VAL A 109 11.70 -6.56 3.35
CA VAL A 109 12.82 -5.80 3.89
C VAL A 109 13.25 -6.39 5.21
N GLU A 110 12.28 -6.78 6.04
CA GLU A 110 12.45 -7.55 7.26
C GLU A 110 11.82 -8.93 7.09
N ASP A 111 12.17 -9.88 7.95
CA ASP A 111 11.55 -11.21 7.94
C ASP A 111 10.08 -11.10 8.35
N ILE A 112 9.19 -11.17 7.36
CA ILE A 112 7.75 -11.20 7.57
C ILE A 112 7.33 -12.66 7.63
N LEU A 113 6.78 -13.08 8.76
CA LEU A 113 6.29 -14.44 8.92
C LEU A 113 5.04 -14.67 8.06
N LEU A 114 5.17 -15.49 7.02
CA LEU A 114 4.09 -15.87 6.12
C LEU A 114 3.49 -17.19 6.58
N TYR A 115 2.24 -17.15 7.04
CA TYR A 115 1.45 -18.35 7.33
C TYR A 115 0.68 -18.77 6.09
N ASP A 116 0.92 -20.00 5.63
CA ASP A 116 0.16 -20.61 4.54
C ASP A 116 -0.95 -21.49 5.14
N LEU A 117 -2.20 -21.18 4.80
CA LEU A 117 -3.40 -21.83 5.34
C LEU A 117 -4.15 -22.66 4.28
N TYR A 118 -3.51 -22.95 3.13
CA TYR A 118 -4.06 -23.79 2.06
C TYR A 118 -3.87 -25.30 2.26
#